data_AF-A0A3D0U9J3-F1
#
_entry.id   AF-A0A3D0U9J3-F1
#
_cell.length_a   1.000
_cell.length_b   1.000
_cell.length_c   1.000
_cell.angle_alpha   90.00
_cell.angle_beta   90.00
_cell.angle_gamma   90.00
#
_symmetry.space_group_name_H-M   'P 1'
#
loop_
_entity.id
_entity.type
_entity.pdbx_description
1 polymer ?
#
loop_
_entity_poly.entity_id
_entity_poly.type
_entity_poly.pdbx_seq_one_letter_code
_entity_poly.pdbx_strand_id
1 'polypeptide(L)'
;LNLAGWTKKLTGKPAISVGSVGLNVDFLEGTLSANPMDSIGQRGLEELLERMENEEFDMIAVGRALLQDPEWTVKVQQNRLDELADFDRAAIAKLY
;
A
#
# COMPACT_ATOMS: atom_id res chain seq x y z
N LEU A 1 8.87 12.01 4.18
CA LEU A 1 9.38 11.86 2.80
C LEU A 1 10.19 10.57 2.58
N ASN A 2 9.68 9.68 1.73
CA ASN A 2 10.42 8.54 1.17
C ASN A 2 11.07 8.91 -0.18
N LEU A 3 11.55 7.92 -0.95
CA LEU A 3 12.21 8.18 -2.25
C LEU A 3 11.33 8.99 -3.22
N ALA A 4 10.04 8.69 -3.30
CA ALA A 4 9.11 9.44 -4.16
C ALA A 4 9.02 10.91 -3.71
N GLY A 5 8.90 11.15 -2.40
CA GLY A 5 8.83 12.52 -1.88
C GLY A 5 10.11 13.32 -2.02
N TRP A 6 11.27 12.69 -1.87
CA TRP A 6 12.54 13.36 -2.21
C TRP A 6 12.65 13.64 -3.71
N THR A 7 12.23 12.71 -4.56
CA THR A 7 12.24 12.89 -6.02
C THR A 7 11.36 14.08 -6.42
N LYS A 8 10.13 14.16 -5.90
CA LYS A 8 9.23 15.28 -6.15
C LYS A 8 9.84 16.60 -5.65
N LYS A 9 10.32 16.64 -4.40
CA LYS A 9 10.90 17.84 -3.79
C LYS A 9 12.12 18.37 -4.54
N LEU A 10 12.97 17.49 -5.04
CA LEU A 10 14.21 17.87 -5.73
C LEU A 10 14.01 18.19 -7.21
N THR A 11 13.09 17.50 -7.89
CA THR A 11 12.95 17.60 -9.35
C THR A 11 11.75 18.44 -9.78
N GLY A 12 10.77 18.66 -8.90
CA GLY A 12 9.48 19.27 -9.25
C GLY A 12 8.62 18.41 -10.19
N LYS A 13 9.02 17.16 -10.47
CA LYS A 13 8.28 16.25 -11.34
C LYS A 13 7.29 15.39 -10.55
N PRO A 14 6.19 14.95 -11.17
CA PRO A 14 5.27 13.99 -10.55
C PRO A 14 5.99 12.71 -10.12
N ALA A 15 5.65 12.22 -8.93
CA ALA A 15 6.26 11.03 -8.33
C ALA A 15 5.19 10.03 -7.86
N ILE A 16 5.45 8.75 -8.13
CA ILE A 16 4.64 7.62 -7.67
C ILE A 16 5.36 6.96 -6.50
N SER A 17 4.69 6.85 -5.36
CA SER A 17 5.19 6.09 -4.21
C SER A 17 4.77 4.62 -4.27
N VAL A 18 5.37 3.78 -3.43
CA VAL A 18 4.98 2.37 -3.25
C VAL A 18 5.33 1.93 -1.84
N GLY A 19 4.58 0.97 -1.30
CA GLY A 19 4.86 0.35 -0.01
C GLY A 19 3.58 -0.04 0.73
N SER A 20 3.46 -1.32 1.08
CA SER A 20 2.48 -1.90 2.01
C SER A 20 1.03 -1.39 1.97
N VAL A 21 0.52 -0.94 0.81
CA VAL A 21 -0.85 -0.43 0.65
C VAL A 21 -1.87 -1.54 0.87
N GLY A 22 -2.75 -1.35 1.87
CA GLY A 22 -3.79 -2.32 2.21
C GLY A 22 -3.23 -3.67 2.69
N LEU A 23 -2.00 -3.69 3.22
CA LEU A 23 -1.40 -4.89 3.80
C LEU A 23 -1.29 -4.71 5.31
N ASN A 24 -1.68 -5.75 6.07
CA ASN A 24 -1.44 -5.79 7.51
C ASN A 24 0.03 -6.02 7.89
N VAL A 25 0.90 -6.41 6.95
CA VAL A 25 2.30 -6.77 7.21
C VAL A 25 3.24 -5.87 6.44
N ASP A 26 4.14 -5.19 7.15
CA ASP A 26 5.16 -4.38 6.49
C ASP A 26 6.19 -5.28 5.81
N PHE A 27 6.46 -5.03 4.52
CA PHE A 27 7.27 -5.93 3.68
C PHE A 27 8.70 -6.13 4.18
N LEU A 28 9.24 -5.12 4.86
CA LEU A 28 10.57 -5.17 5.47
C LEU A 28 10.66 -6.24 6.58
N GLU A 29 9.57 -6.50 7.30
CA GLU A 29 9.53 -7.53 8.35
C GLU A 29 9.54 -8.94 7.73
N GLY A 30 8.77 -9.15 6.66
CA GLY A 30 8.73 -10.42 5.94
C GLY A 30 10.05 -10.81 5.23
N THR A 31 10.99 -9.88 5.10
CA THR A 31 12.33 -10.14 4.53
C THR A 31 13.47 -10.07 5.55
N LEU A 32 13.31 -9.39 6.70
CA LEU A 32 14.45 -9.13 7.62
C LEU A 32 14.18 -9.28 9.13
N SER A 33 12.95 -9.49 9.65
CA SER A 33 12.78 -9.64 11.12
C SER A 33 11.51 -10.36 11.58
N ALA A 34 11.64 -11.15 12.64
CA ALA A 34 10.64 -12.08 13.19
C ALA A 34 9.78 -11.50 14.31
N ASN A 35 9.28 -10.27 14.20
CA ASN A 35 8.35 -9.70 15.16
C ASN A 35 7.10 -9.17 14.44
N PRO A 36 5.91 -9.74 14.67
CA PRO A 36 4.68 -9.27 14.06
C PRO A 36 4.22 -7.99 14.77
N MET A 37 4.20 -6.86 14.08
CA MET A 37 3.37 -5.75 14.51
C MET A 37 1.96 -5.98 13.96
N ASP A 38 1.01 -6.25 14.85
CA ASP A 38 -0.39 -6.46 14.51
C ASP A 38 -1.00 -5.22 13.83
N SER A 39 -1.75 -5.44 12.74
CA SER A 39 -2.76 -4.55 12.13
C SER A 39 -2.27 -3.22 11.51
N ILE A 40 -1.75 -3.30 10.27
CA ILE A 40 -1.44 -2.12 9.43
C ILE A 40 -2.53 -1.83 8.37
N GLY A 41 -3.48 -2.72 8.15
CA GLY A 41 -4.41 -2.70 7.00
C GLY A 41 -5.31 -1.47 6.92
N GLN A 42 -5.92 -1.04 8.03
CA GLN A 42 -6.72 0.19 8.08
C GLN A 42 -5.87 1.44 8.38
N ARG A 43 -4.97 1.36 9.37
CA ARG A 43 -4.10 2.48 9.76
C ARG A 43 -3.18 2.94 8.62
N GLY A 44 -2.78 2.01 7.74
CA GLY A 44 -1.91 2.29 6.60
C GLY A 44 -2.58 3.07 5.47
N LEU A 45 -3.91 2.95 5.28
CA LEU A 45 -4.61 3.73 4.25
C LEU A 45 -4.84 5.18 4.71
N GLU A 46 -5.18 5.39 5.98
CA GLU A 46 -5.35 6.73 6.57
C GLU A 46 -4.02 7.51 6.56
N GLU A 47 -2.93 6.88 7.02
CA GLU A 47 -1.58 7.49 6.97
C GLU A 47 -1.17 7.81 5.52
N LEU A 48 -1.47 6.91 4.59
CA LEU A 48 -1.18 7.13 3.17
C LEU A 48 -1.93 8.35 2.62
N LEU A 49 -3.22 8.50 2.97
CA LEU A 49 -4.03 9.64 2.57
C LEU A 49 -3.46 10.94 3.14
N GLU A 50 -3.11 10.97 4.43
CA GLU A 50 -2.49 12.14 5.06
C GLU A 50 -1.18 12.55 4.34
N ARG A 51 -0.37 11.58 3.94
CA ARG A 51 0.88 11.86 3.20
C ARG A 51 0.63 12.37 1.79
N MET A 52 -0.45 11.93 1.13
CA MET A 52 -0.87 12.47 -0.16
C MET A 52 -1.41 13.89 -0.03
N GLU A 53 -2.21 14.18 1.01
CA GLU A 53 -2.70 15.53 1.32
C GLU A 53 -1.57 16.51 1.63
N ASN A 54 -0.48 16.02 2.26
CA ASN A 54 0.75 16.77 2.47
C ASN A 54 1.63 16.90 1.20
N GLU A 55 1.10 16.54 0.03
CA GLU A 55 1.75 16.57 -1.27
C GLU A 55 3.08 15.80 -1.34
N GLU A 56 3.31 14.82 -0.45
CA GLU A 56 4.57 14.07 -0.42
C GLU A 56 4.80 13.29 -1.73
N PHE A 57 3.74 12.86 -2.42
CA PHE A 57 3.78 12.19 -3.73
C PHE A 57 2.42 12.32 -4.38
N ASP A 58 2.36 12.12 -5.70
CA ASP A 58 1.14 12.40 -6.48
C ASP A 58 0.27 11.16 -6.67
N MET A 59 0.88 9.98 -6.64
CA MET A 59 0.19 8.69 -6.80
C MET A 59 0.84 7.62 -5.93
N ILE A 60 0.08 6.57 -5.64
CA ILE A 60 0.53 5.38 -4.93
C ILE A 60 0.35 4.15 -5.82
N ALA A 61 1.39 3.34 -5.95
CA ALA A 61 1.33 2.07 -6.63
C ALA A 61 0.80 0.97 -5.68
N VAL A 62 -0.20 0.24 -6.15
CA VAL A 62 -0.77 -0.93 -5.46
C VAL A 62 -0.30 -2.19 -6.17
N GLY A 63 0.19 -3.17 -5.42
CA GLY A 63 0.77 -4.40 -5.98
C GLY A 63 0.15 -5.65 -5.38
N ARG A 64 0.74 -6.15 -4.28
CA ARG A 64 0.34 -7.38 -3.60
C ARG A 64 -1.16 -7.43 -3.23
N ALA A 65 -1.74 -6.30 -2.83
CA ALA A 65 -3.17 -6.23 -2.55
C ALA A 65 -4.03 -6.53 -3.79
N LEU A 66 -3.61 -6.11 -4.99
CA LEU A 66 -4.31 -6.44 -6.24
C LEU A 66 -4.14 -7.92 -6.64
N LEU A 67 -2.99 -8.54 -6.33
CA LEU A 67 -2.80 -9.98 -6.56
C LEU A 67 -3.73 -10.81 -5.67
N GLN A 68 -3.91 -10.38 -4.43
CA GLN A 68 -4.83 -11.02 -3.49
C GLN A 68 -6.29 -10.84 -3.92
N ASP A 69 -6.65 -9.60 -4.24
CA ASP A 69 -8.01 -9.16 -4.46
C ASP A 69 -8.11 -8.34 -5.76
N PRO A 70 -8.57 -8.95 -6.88
CA PRO A 70 -8.70 -8.22 -8.14
C PRO A 70 -9.74 -7.11 -8.09
N GLU A 71 -10.67 -7.13 -7.12
CA GLU A 71 -11.69 -6.09 -6.92
C GLU A 71 -11.27 -5.01 -5.91
N TRP A 72 -10.02 -5.05 -5.41
CA TRP A 72 -9.53 -4.17 -4.36
C TRP A 72 -9.85 -2.69 -4.63
N THR A 73 -9.59 -2.19 -5.85
CA THR A 73 -9.85 -0.79 -6.20
C THR A 73 -11.33 -0.44 -6.14
N VAL A 74 -12.21 -1.35 -6.57
CA VAL A 74 -13.66 -1.16 -6.54
C VAL A 74 -14.15 -1.12 -5.09
N LYS A 75 -13.64 -2.01 -4.24
CA LYS A 75 -13.98 -2.06 -2.81
C LYS A 75 -13.54 -0.80 -2.08
N VAL A 76 -12.30 -0.34 -2.30
CA VAL A 76 -11.78 0.91 -1.72
C VAL A 76 -12.61 2.10 -2.16
N GLN A 77 -12.93 2.21 -3.46
CA GLN A 77 -13.76 3.29 -3.99
C GLN A 77 -15.17 3.30 -3.36
N GLN A 78 -15.72 2.14 -3.05
CA GLN A 78 -17.04 1.97 -2.44
C GLN A 78 -17.01 1.97 -0.90
N ASN A 79 -15.86 2.28 -0.30
CA ASN A 79 -15.65 2.26 1.15
C ASN A 79 -15.94 0.90 1.82
N ARG A 80 -15.82 -0.20 1.06
CA ARG A 80 -15.95 -1.59 1.55
C ARG A 80 -14.61 -2.11 2.09
N LEU A 81 -14.04 -1.37 3.04
CA LEU A 81 -12.68 -1.64 3.56
C LEU A 81 -12.61 -2.92 4.40
N ASP A 82 -13.74 -3.32 4.99
CA ASP A 82 -13.94 -4.56 5.74
C ASP A 82 -13.98 -5.82 4.85
N GLU A 83 -14.17 -5.66 3.53
CA GLU A 83 -14.15 -6.75 2.55
C GLU A 83 -12.77 -6.98 1.91
N LEU A 84 -11.76 -6.20 2.30
CA LEU A 84 -10.39 -6.34 1.79
C LEU A 84 -9.71 -7.54 2.43
N ALA A 85 -9.18 -8.42 1.58
CA ALA A 85 -8.43 -9.57 2.04
C ALA A 85 -6.94 -9.24 2.22
N ASP A 86 -6.34 -9.80 3.26
CA ASP A 86 -4.89 -9.76 3.46
C ASP A 86 -4.15 -10.55 2.39
N PHE A 87 -2.98 -10.05 2.01
CA PHE A 87 -2.14 -10.72 1.03
C PHE A 87 -1.64 -12.07 1.55
N ASP A 88 -2.01 -13.14 0.86
CA ASP A 88 -1.42 -14.45 0.97
C ASP A 88 -0.39 -14.64 -0.15
N ARG A 89 0.79 -15.18 0.19
CA ARG A 89 1.82 -15.54 -0.79
C ARG A 89 1.29 -16.49 -1.87
N ALA A 90 0.31 -17.32 -1.56
CA ALA A 90 -0.34 -18.21 -2.53
C ALA A 90 -0.99 -17.46 -3.70
N ALA A 91 -1.38 -16.19 -3.50
CA ALA A 91 -1.99 -15.36 -4.54
C ALA A 91 -1.04 -15.09 -5.73
N ILE A 92 0.28 -15.11 -5.52
CA ILE A 92 1.27 -14.94 -6.60
C ILE A 92 1.14 -16.06 -7.66
N ALA A 93 0.68 -17.25 -7.26
CA ALA A 93 0.57 -18.41 -8.12
C ALA A 93 -0.80 -18.53 -8.83
N LYS A 94 -1.68 -17.55 -8.67
CA LYS A 94 -3.05 -17.57 -9.20
C LYS A 94 -3.28 -16.38 -10.14
N LEU A 95 -3.90 -16.65 -11.29
CA LEU A 95 -4.35 -15.64 -12.24
C LEU A 95 -5.89 -15.72 -12.33
N TYR A 96 -6.55 -14.56 -12.27
CA TYR A 96 -8.01 -14.43 -12.31
C TYR A 96 -8.51 -14.16 -13.74
#